data_AF-A0A352MV81-F1
#
_entry.id   AF-A0A352MV81-F1
#
_cell.length_a   1.000
_cell.length_b   1.000
_cell.length_c   1.000
_cell.angle_alpha   90.00
_cell.angle_beta   90.00
_cell.angle_gamma   90.00
#
_symmetry.space_group_name_H-M   'P 1'
#
loop_
_entity.id
_entity.type
_entity.pdbx_description
1 polymer ?
#
loop_
_entity_poly.entity_id
_entity_poly.type
_entity_poly.pdbx_seq_one_letter_code
_entity_poly.pdbx_strand_id
1 'polypeptide(L)'
;IFLYLMPKIFLLGLLVFIHEGGHFIVAKLCKIKVNEFALGFGPTIWKKQGKETKYALRLIPLGGFVSMEGEEERSNNEGSFSKASIPRRIAIVLAGRYGKYYICTNYIFWINDNKYEFYY
;
A
#
# COMPACT_ATOMS: atom_id res chain seq x y z
N ILE A 1 9.15 -4.36 -27.83
CA ILE A 1 8.29 -5.03 -26.81
C ILE A 1 8.85 -4.92 -25.40
N PHE A 2 10.07 -5.39 -25.11
CA PHE A 2 10.67 -5.34 -23.76
C PHE A 2 10.75 -3.91 -23.17
N LEU A 3 11.21 -2.94 -23.96
CA LEU A 3 11.25 -1.51 -23.59
C LEU A 3 9.87 -0.90 -23.26
N TYR A 4 8.79 -1.44 -23.80
CA TYR A 4 7.43 -0.98 -23.52
C TYR A 4 6.80 -1.66 -22.30
N LEU A 5 7.33 -2.80 -21.85
CA LEU A 5 6.82 -3.54 -20.70
C LEU A 5 7.45 -3.09 -19.39
N MET A 6 8.73 -2.71 -19.41
CA MET A 6 9.46 -2.20 -18.25
C MET A 6 8.73 -1.07 -17.49
N PRO A 7 8.30 0.03 -18.14
CA PRO A 7 7.61 1.12 -17.46
C PRO A 7 6.23 0.72 -16.93
N LYS A 8 5.53 -0.23 -17.58
CA LYS A 8 4.22 -0.72 -17.13
C LYS A 8 4.34 -1.53 -15.84
N ILE A 9 5.35 -2.40 -15.77
CA ILE A 9 5.65 -3.19 -14.57
C ILE A 9 6.05 -2.28 -13.41
N PHE A 10 6.86 -1.25 -13.70
CA PHE A 10 7.24 -0.25 -12.71
C PHE A 10 6.03 0.55 -12.19
N LEU A 11 5.19 1.07 -13.10
CA LEU A 11 4.00 1.83 -12.75
C LEU A 11 3.01 0.98 -11.92
N LEU A 12 2.85 -0.30 -12.28
CA LEU A 12 2.02 -1.22 -11.53
C LEU A 12 2.59 -1.48 -10.13
N GLY A 13 3.89 -1.70 -10.00
CA GLY A 13 4.55 -1.84 -8.69
C GLY A 13 4.40 -0.59 -7.82
N LEU A 14 4.52 0.60 -8.41
CA LEU A 14 4.30 1.87 -7.71
C LEU A 14 2.83 2.02 -7.26
N LEU A 15 1.87 1.68 -8.12
CA LEU A 15 0.44 1.73 -7.80
C LEU A 15 0.07 0.81 -6.62
N VAL A 16 0.65 -0.40 -6.61
CA VAL A 16 0.50 -1.35 -5.51
C VAL A 16 1.15 -0.82 -4.24
N PHE A 17 2.36 -0.26 -4.33
CA PHE A 17 3.05 0.34 -3.19
C PHE A 17 2.21 1.42 -2.51
N ILE A 18 1.58 2.30 -3.29
CA ILE A 18 0.69 3.35 -2.78
C ILE A 18 -0.58 2.74 -2.17
N HIS A 19 -1.14 1.68 -2.78
CA HIS A 19 -2.34 1.00 -2.29
C HIS A 19 -2.13 0.42 -0.89
N GLU A 20 -1.14 -0.47 -0.78
CA GLU A 20 -0.82 -1.16 0.45
C GLU A 20 -0.27 -0.16 1.47
N GLY A 21 0.53 0.81 1.01
CA GLY A 21 1.03 1.90 1.83
C GLY A 21 -0.10 2.72 2.48
N GLY A 22 -1.20 2.96 1.75
CA GLY A 22 -2.40 3.61 2.30
C GLY A 22 -3.02 2.82 3.45
N HIS A 23 -3.24 1.51 3.26
CA HIS A 23 -3.72 0.62 4.32
C HIS A 23 -2.78 0.63 5.54
N PHE A 24 -1.47 0.51 5.29
CA PHE A 24 -0.45 0.49 6.32
C PHE A 24 -0.42 1.78 7.15
N ILE A 25 -0.41 2.94 6.51
CA ILE A 25 -0.34 4.24 7.19
C ILE A 25 -1.58 4.42 8.08
N VAL A 26 -2.77 4.19 7.54
CA VAL A 26 -4.01 4.39 8.32
C VAL A 26 -4.15 3.35 9.43
N ALA A 27 -3.67 2.12 9.24
CA ALA A 27 -3.61 1.12 10.31
C ALA A 27 -2.71 1.59 11.46
N LYS A 28 -1.50 2.08 11.17
CA LYS A 28 -0.60 2.62 12.20
C LYS A 28 -1.18 3.87 12.88
N LEU A 29 -1.85 4.76 12.14
CA LEU A 29 -2.54 5.92 12.71
C LEU A 29 -3.70 5.52 13.65
N CYS A 30 -4.41 4.44 13.30
CA CYS A 30 -5.46 3.88 14.15
C CYS A 30 -4.91 3.05 15.33
N LYS A 31 -3.59 3.02 15.54
CA LYS A 31 -2.90 2.20 16.55
C LYS A 31 -3.18 0.70 16.40
N ILE A 32 -3.41 0.25 15.17
CA ILE A 32 -3.56 -1.17 14.85
C ILE A 32 -2.19 -1.76 14.59
N LYS A 33 -1.95 -2.93 15.17
CA LYS A 33 -0.69 -3.65 15.00
C LYS A 33 -0.67 -4.29 13.61
N VAL A 34 0.38 -4.00 12.87
CA VAL A 34 0.62 -4.59 11.55
C VAL A 34 1.77 -5.58 11.68
N ASN A 35 1.48 -6.85 11.40
CA ASN A 35 2.41 -7.96 11.54
C ASN A 35 3.37 -8.03 10.34
N GLU A 36 2.83 -7.96 9.11
CA GLU A 36 3.63 -8.01 7.88
C GLU A 36 3.13 -6.98 6.87
N PHE A 37 4.06 -6.21 6.31
CA PHE A 37 3.86 -5.35 5.15
C PHE A 37 4.66 -5.93 3.99
N ALA A 38 3.97 -6.48 2.99
CA ALA A 38 4.60 -7.15 1.86
C ALA A 38 4.25 -6.45 0.55
N LEU A 39 5.29 -6.15 -0.22
CA LEU A 39 5.16 -5.69 -1.60
C LEU A 39 5.49 -6.86 -2.52
N GLY A 40 4.56 -7.18 -3.40
CA GLY A 40 4.65 -8.29 -4.33
C GLY A 40 4.05 -9.60 -3.80
N PHE A 41 4.06 -10.61 -4.67
CA PHE A 41 3.71 -12.00 -4.39
C PHE A 41 4.88 -12.95 -4.66
N GLY A 42 4.71 -14.21 -4.20
CA GLY A 42 5.68 -15.28 -4.45
C GLY A 42 6.89 -15.23 -3.50
N PRO A 43 8.06 -15.75 -3.92
CA PRO A 43 9.22 -15.88 -3.06
C PRO A 43 9.72 -14.50 -2.61
N THR A 44 10.09 -14.42 -1.34
CA THR A 44 10.61 -13.20 -0.74
C THR A 44 12.05 -12.98 -1.20
N ILE A 45 12.28 -11.89 -1.94
CA ILE A 45 13.62 -11.46 -2.34
C ILE A 45 14.33 -10.86 -1.14
N TRP A 46 13.60 -10.05 -0.38
CA TRP A 46 14.15 -9.32 0.75
C TRP A 46 13.15 -9.21 1.87
N LYS A 47 13.62 -9.36 3.10
CA LYS A 47 12.82 -9.18 4.31
C LYS A 47 13.64 -8.46 5.37
N LYS A 48 12.98 -7.57 6.10
CA LYS A 48 13.56 -6.86 7.23
C LYS A 48 12.55 -6.80 8.37
N GLN A 49 12.97 -7.28 9.53
CA GLN A 49 12.19 -7.13 10.75
C GLN A 49 12.33 -5.70 11.26
N GLY A 50 11.23 -4.96 11.32
CA GLY A 50 11.14 -3.68 12.02
C GLY A 50 10.85 -3.88 13.51
N LYS A 51 10.48 -2.80 14.20
CA LYS A 51 10.13 -2.86 15.62
C LYS A 51 8.91 -3.75 15.88
N GLU A 52 7.84 -3.51 15.12
CA GLU A 52 6.57 -4.23 15.26
C GLU A 52 6.13 -4.90 13.96
N THR A 53 6.60 -4.39 12.82
CA THR A 53 6.16 -4.79 11.48
C THR A 53 7.31 -5.41 10.73
N LYS A 54 7.05 -6.55 10.11
CA LYS A 54 7.96 -7.20 9.17
C LYS A 54 7.75 -6.62 7.77
N TYR A 55 8.80 -6.06 7.19
CA TYR A 55 8.78 -5.54 5.82
C TYR A 55 9.30 -6.61 4.87
N ALA A 56 8.55 -6.94 3.82
CA ALA A 56 8.93 -7.93 2.82
C ALA A 56 8.78 -7.38 1.40
N LEU A 57 9.77 -7.67 0.56
CA LEU A 57 9.73 -7.43 -0.87
C LEU A 57 9.80 -8.79 -1.58
N ARG A 58 8.83 -9.06 -2.43
CA ARG A 58 8.64 -10.34 -3.12
C ARG A 58 8.79 -10.17 -4.63
N LEU A 59 9.09 -11.27 -5.30
CA LEU A 59 9.52 -11.28 -6.70
C LEU A 59 8.50 -10.73 -7.68
N ILE A 60 7.21 -10.97 -7.45
CA ILE A 60 6.16 -10.65 -8.41
C ILE A 60 5.51 -9.33 -8.00
N PRO A 61 5.70 -8.21 -8.71
CA PRO A 61 5.14 -6.90 -8.32
C PRO A 61 3.64 -6.74 -8.59
N LEU A 62 2.93 -7.83 -8.92
CA LEU A 62 1.51 -7.84 -9.31
C LEU A 62 0.53 -7.78 -8.13
N GLY A 63 0.93 -7.17 -7.01
CA GLY A 63 0.10 -6.96 -5.82
C GLY A 63 0.94 -6.92 -4.54
N GLY A 64 0.29 -6.98 -3.39
CA GLY A 64 0.92 -6.90 -2.08
C GLY A 64 -0.14 -7.14 -1.01
N PHE A 65 0.27 -7.10 0.26
CA PHE A 65 -0.69 -7.19 1.36
C PHE A 65 -0.15 -6.55 2.63
N VAL A 66 -1.08 -6.13 3.49
CA VAL A 66 -0.83 -5.65 4.84
C VAL A 66 -1.53 -6.58 5.82
N SER A 67 -0.78 -7.48 6.45
CA SER A 67 -1.32 -8.39 7.46
C SER A 67 -1.48 -7.65 8.78
N MET A 68 -2.73 -7.41 9.19
CA MET A 68 -3.04 -6.75 10.46
C MET A 68 -3.37 -7.78 11.54
N GLU A 69 -2.90 -7.52 12.75
CA GLU A 69 -3.26 -8.33 13.92
C GLU A 69 -4.78 -8.34 14.08
N GLY A 70 -5.40 -9.51 14.17
CA GLY A 70 -6.84 -9.59 14.35
C GLY A 70 -7.69 -9.51 13.06
N GLU A 71 -7.07 -9.52 11.88
CA GLU A 71 -7.77 -9.47 10.59
C GLU A 71 -8.28 -10.84 10.13
N GLU A 72 -7.40 -11.86 10.12
CA GLU A 72 -7.74 -13.24 9.72
C GLU A 72 -8.34 -14.04 10.89
N GLU A 73 -7.72 -13.95 12.07
CA GLU A 73 -8.19 -14.60 13.29
C GLU A 73 -8.53 -13.54 14.34
N ARG A 74 -9.65 -13.71 15.04
CA ARG A 74 -10.02 -12.78 16.13
C ARG A 74 -8.97 -12.84 17.23
N SER A 75 -8.23 -11.74 17.39
CA SER A 75 -7.20 -11.60 18.41
C SER A 75 -7.70 -10.68 19.53
N ASN A 76 -7.56 -11.13 20.78
CA ASN A 76 -7.92 -10.33 21.96
C ASN A 76 -6.76 -9.39 22.38
N ASN A 77 -5.69 -9.30 21.60
CA ASN A 77 -4.56 -8.44 21.89
C ASN A 77 -4.91 -6.94 21.71
N GLU A 78 -4.19 -6.07 22.43
CA GLU A 78 -4.28 -4.63 22.22
C GLU A 78 -3.79 -4.27 20.80
N GLY A 79 -4.50 -3.36 20.13
CA GLY A 79 -4.21 -3.00 18.74
C GLY A 79 -4.71 -4.02 17.69
N SER A 80 -5.61 -4.93 18.06
CA SER A 80 -6.26 -5.87 17.14
C SER A 80 -7.31 -5.19 16.24
N PHE A 81 -7.27 -5.47 14.93
CA PHE A 81 -8.23 -5.00 13.93
C PHE A 81 -9.67 -5.43 14.26
N SER A 82 -9.86 -6.65 14.78
CA SER A 82 -11.16 -7.15 15.21
C SER A 82 -11.78 -6.36 16.37
N LYS A 83 -10.96 -5.71 17.20
CA LYS A 83 -11.39 -4.83 18.31
C LYS A 83 -11.56 -3.37 17.88
N ALA A 84 -11.01 -2.98 16.73
CA ALA A 84 -11.13 -1.61 16.26
C ALA A 84 -12.60 -1.27 15.97
N SER A 85 -13.00 -0.04 16.28
CA SER A 85 -14.34 0.43 15.98
C SER A 85 -14.60 0.35 14.46
N ILE A 86 -15.84 0.02 14.09
CA ILE A 86 -16.29 -0.08 12.70
C ILE A 86 -15.83 1.10 11.82
N PRO A 87 -15.92 2.38 12.24
CA PRO A 87 -15.42 3.48 11.41
C PRO A 87 -13.91 3.43 11.16
N ARG A 88 -13.09 2.96 12.12
CA ARG A 88 -11.64 2.81 11.90
C ARG A 88 -11.34 1.70 10.91
N ARG A 89 -12.06 0.57 11.02
CA ARG A 89 -11.94 -0.55 10.08
C ARG A 89 -12.31 -0.11 8.65
N ILE A 90 -13.41 0.63 8.51
CA ILE A 90 -13.82 1.21 7.23
C ILE A 90 -12.77 2.19 6.70
N ALA A 91 -12.27 3.10 7.54
CA ALA A 91 -11.23 4.05 7.14
C ALA A 91 -9.97 3.36 6.61
N ILE A 92 -9.55 2.26 7.24
CA ILE A 92 -8.40 1.47 6.79
C ILE A 92 -8.67 0.81 5.45
N VAL A 93 -9.81 0.14 5.26
CA VAL A 93 -10.17 -0.50 3.98
C VAL A 93 -10.29 0.54 2.85
N LEU A 94 -10.76 1.74 3.17
CA LEU A 94 -10.86 2.82 2.20
C LEU A 94 -9.50 3.49 1.91
N ALA A 95 -8.57 3.48 2.86
CA ALA A 95 -7.29 4.17 2.75
C ALA A 95 -6.48 3.76 1.53
N GLY A 96 -6.42 2.45 1.23
CA GLY A 96 -5.73 1.97 0.04
C GLY A 96 -6.36 2.47 -1.25
N ARG A 97 -7.69 2.69 -1.27
CA ARG A 97 -8.41 3.22 -2.43
C ARG A 97 -8.16 4.73 -2.58
N TYR A 98 -8.25 5.51 -1.50
CA TYR A 98 -8.00 6.96 -1.55
C TYR A 98 -6.54 7.33 -1.86
N GLY A 99 -5.57 6.55 -1.40
CA GLY A 99 -4.16 6.75 -1.74
C GLY A 99 -3.91 6.73 -3.26
N LYS A 100 -4.60 5.83 -3.99
CA LYS A 100 -4.55 5.76 -5.46
C LYS A 100 -5.15 7.00 -6.12
N TYR A 101 -6.32 7.45 -5.66
CA TYR A 101 -7.00 8.60 -6.24
C TYR A 101 -6.22 9.90 -6.06
N TYR A 102 -5.60 10.11 -4.89
CA TYR A 102 -4.80 11.32 -4.64
C TYR A 102 -3.62 11.45 -5.61
N ILE A 103 -2.92 10.35 -5.92
CA ILE A 103 -1.80 10.38 -6.86
C ILE A 103 -2.28 10.51 -8.30
N CYS A 104 -3.38 9.85 -8.68
CA CYS A 104 -3.97 10.04 -10.01
C CYS A 104 -4.40 11.50 -10.23
N THR A 105 -5.04 12.16 -9.26
CA THR A 105 -5.48 13.55 -9.42
C THR A 105 -4.30 14.52 -9.47
N ASN A 106 -3.30 14.36 -8.60
CA ASN A 106 -2.11 15.23 -8.60
C ASN A 106 -1.22 15.00 -9.83
N TYR A 107 -1.12 13.78 -10.34
CA TYR A 107 -0.36 13.49 -11.56
C TYR A 107 -1.04 14.05 -12.82
N ILE A 108 -2.38 13.96 -12.91
CA ILE A 108 -3.16 14.61 -13.97
C ILE A 108 -3.01 16.13 -13.89
N PHE A 109 -3.08 16.71 -12.69
CA PHE A 109 -2.88 18.14 -12.48
C PHE A 109 -1.45 18.57 -12.86
N TRP A 110 -0.42 17.83 -12.45
CA TRP A 110 0.98 18.07 -12.83
C TRP A 110 1.22 17.99 -14.35
N ILE A 111 0.66 16.99 -15.04
CA ILE A 111 0.71 16.94 -16.51
C ILE A 111 -0.01 18.14 -17.14
N ASN A 112 -1.12 18.58 -16.54
CA ASN A 112 -1.89 19.70 -17.06
C ASN A 112 -1.17 21.04 -16.84
N ASP A 113 -0.44 21.21 -15.74
CA ASP A 113 0.42 22.37 -15.49
C ASP A 113 1.66 22.37 -16.39
N ASN A 114 2.29 21.20 -16.60
CA ASN A 114 3.48 21.08 -17.46
C ASN A 114 3.14 21.06 -18.96
N LYS A 115 1.86 20.92 -19.34
CA LYS A 115 1.42 21.11 -20.72
C LYS A 115 1.67 22.53 -21.23
N TYR A 116 1.91 23.51 -20.37
CA TYR A 116 2.22 24.88 -20.78
C TYR A 116 3.73 25.16 -20.91
N GLU A 117 4.61 24.30 -20.38
CA GLU A 117 6.07 24.43 -20.55
C GLU A 117 6.64 23.66 -21.75
N PHE A 118 5.89 22.70 -22.33
CA PHE A 118 6.34 21.94 -23.50
C PHE A 118 5.94 22.54 -24.86
N TYR A 119 5.24 23.68 -24.87
CA TYR A 119 4.81 24.40 -26.09
C TYR A 119 5.58 25.71 -26.35
N TYR A 120 6.68 25.96 -25.62
CA TYR A 120 7.63 27.04 -25.87
C TYR A 120 9.05 26.50 -26.00
#